data_AF-A0A9J5ZIE2-F1
#
_entry.id   AF-A0A9J5ZIE2-F1
#
_cell.length_a   1.000
_cell.length_b   1.000
_cell.length_c   1.000
_cell.angle_alpha   90.00
_cell.angle_beta   90.00
_cell.angle_gamma   90.00
#
_symmetry.space_group_name_H-M   'P 1'
#
loop_
_entity.id
_entity.type
_entity.pdbx_description
1 polymer ?
#
loop_
_entity_poly.entity_id
_entity_poly.type
_entity_poly.pdbx_seq_one_letter_code
_entity_poly.pdbx_strand_id
1 'polypeptide(L)'
;MHHLAGGPPHRVLRDLAEKYGPLMHLQLGEVSAVVVTSPEMAKQVLKTHDIAFASRPKLLSMDIICYNRRDIAFSPYGEYWRQMRKICIMEVLSAKNVRSFSSIRHDEVVRLIDSIQPCFTSGGEDLVDVLLRLMNDKSLQFPINNDNIKAVIIDLFAAGTETSSTTTVWAMAEMLKNPSVFAKAQEEVREAFRDKVTFDGNDVEELKYLKLVIKETMRLHAPVPLLVPRECREETEINGYTIPVKTKVMVNVWALGRDPKYWDDAESFKPERFEQCSIDFIGNNFEYLPFGGGRRICPGISFGLANVYLPLAQLLYHFDWKLPTGMEPKDLDLTESAGMTTARKGDLYLIATPHQP
;
A
#
# COMPACT_ATOMS: atom_id res chain seq x y z
N MET A 1 -19.32 -3.19 19.59
CA MET A 1 -18.43 -4.34 19.28
C MET A 1 -19.17 -5.50 18.63
N HIS A 2 -20.35 -5.94 19.11
CA HIS A 2 -21.07 -7.09 18.51
C HIS A 2 -21.40 -6.91 17.01
N HIS A 3 -21.63 -5.68 16.54
CA HIS A 3 -21.82 -5.40 15.10
C HIS A 3 -20.57 -5.62 14.23
N LEU A 4 -19.36 -5.61 14.80
CA LEU A 4 -18.09 -5.81 14.06
C LEU A 4 -17.63 -7.28 14.04
N ALA A 5 -18.39 -8.19 14.65
CA ALA A 5 -18.01 -9.61 14.78
C ALA A 5 -18.30 -10.47 13.54
N GLY A 6 -18.89 -9.89 12.47
CA GLY A 6 -19.40 -10.62 11.31
C GLY A 6 -18.44 -10.81 10.13
N GLY A 7 -17.19 -10.33 10.22
CA GLY A 7 -16.21 -10.42 9.12
C GLY A 7 -15.11 -9.37 9.23
N PRO A 8 -14.28 -9.19 8.18
CA PRO A 8 -13.26 -8.15 8.16
C PRO A 8 -13.87 -6.76 8.41
N PRO A 9 -13.28 -5.92 9.30
CA PRO A 9 -13.90 -4.67 9.74
C PRO A 9 -14.31 -3.74 8.61
N HIS A 10 -13.50 -3.59 7.56
CA HIS A 10 -13.79 -2.71 6.43
C HIS A 10 -15.03 -3.12 5.64
N ARG A 11 -15.32 -4.42 5.52
CA ARG A 11 -16.55 -4.91 4.85
C ARG A 11 -17.79 -4.60 5.69
N VAL A 12 -17.73 -4.93 6.97
CA VAL A 12 -18.82 -4.63 7.92
C VAL A 12 -19.10 -3.12 7.98
N LEU A 13 -18.06 -2.30 7.97
CA LEU A 13 -18.20 -0.85 7.96
C LEU A 13 -18.80 -0.31 6.66
N ARG A 14 -18.56 -0.97 5.52
CA ARG A 14 -19.22 -0.65 4.24
C ARG A 14 -20.71 -0.97 4.33
N ASP A 15 -21.07 -2.16 4.81
CA ASP A 15 -22.47 -2.58 4.95
C ASP A 15 -23.25 -1.66 5.91
N LEU A 16 -22.60 -1.24 7.01
CA LEU A 16 -23.20 -0.27 7.94
C LEU A 16 -23.39 1.11 7.29
N ALA A 17 -22.46 1.55 6.43
CA ALA A 17 -22.56 2.83 5.74
C ALA A 17 -23.73 2.89 4.74
N GLU A 18 -24.16 1.75 4.18
CA GLU A 18 -25.38 1.68 3.36
C GLU A 18 -26.64 2.04 4.17
N LYS A 19 -26.63 1.77 5.48
CA LYS A 19 -27.75 2.08 6.38
C LYS A 19 -27.66 3.47 7.01
N TYR A 20 -26.47 3.87 7.45
CA TYR A 20 -26.28 5.10 8.25
C TYR A 20 -25.70 6.26 7.45
N GLY A 21 -25.32 6.04 6.19
CA GLY A 21 -24.73 7.04 5.31
C GLY A 21 -23.20 7.08 5.36
N PRO A 22 -22.60 7.94 4.53
CA PRO A 22 -21.17 7.90 4.22
C PRO A 22 -20.25 8.54 5.29
N LEU A 23 -20.84 9.12 6.33
CA LEU A 23 -20.17 9.66 7.51
C LEU A 23 -20.87 9.10 8.74
N MET A 24 -20.27 8.10 9.37
CA MET A 24 -20.90 7.36 10.45
C MET A 24 -20.08 7.46 11.74
N HIS A 25 -20.74 7.81 12.85
CA HIS A 25 -20.13 7.74 14.19
C HIS A 25 -20.25 6.34 14.77
N LEU A 26 -19.18 5.88 15.42
CA LEU A 26 -19.09 4.62 16.13
C LEU A 26 -18.44 4.83 17.50
N GLN A 27 -19.14 4.38 18.54
CA GLN A 27 -18.59 4.33 19.89
C GLN A 27 -17.95 2.94 20.14
N LEU A 28 -16.63 2.90 20.21
CA LEU A 28 -15.83 1.70 20.44
C LEU A 28 -15.33 1.69 21.90
N GLY A 29 -16.22 1.36 22.83
CA GLY A 29 -15.94 1.50 24.26
C GLY A 29 -15.81 2.99 24.61
N GLU A 30 -14.67 3.41 25.14
CA GLU A 30 -14.38 4.83 25.44
C GLU A 30 -13.88 5.61 24.21
N VAL A 31 -13.65 4.94 23.09
CA VAL A 31 -13.12 5.55 21.87
C VAL A 31 -14.25 6.03 20.98
N SER A 32 -14.32 7.34 20.75
CA SER A 32 -15.13 7.94 19.69
C SER A 32 -14.43 7.81 18.33
N ALA A 33 -15.11 7.21 17.35
CA ALA A 33 -14.61 7.05 16.00
C ALA A 33 -15.64 7.50 14.96
N VAL A 34 -15.15 8.03 13.83
CA VAL A 34 -15.93 8.37 12.66
C VAL A 34 -15.38 7.59 11.47
N VAL A 35 -16.28 6.99 10.71
CA VAL A 35 -15.98 6.22 9.51
C VAL A 35 -16.46 6.99 8.30
N VAL A 36 -15.56 7.11 7.32
CA VAL A 36 -15.77 7.82 6.07
C VAL A 36 -15.78 6.81 4.92
N THR A 37 -16.85 6.79 4.13
CA THR A 37 -17.03 5.82 3.03
C THR A 37 -17.50 6.46 1.72
N SER A 38 -17.38 7.77 1.55
CA SER A 38 -17.59 8.44 0.25
C SER A 38 -16.41 9.30 -0.16
N PRO A 39 -16.17 9.50 -1.48
CA PRO A 39 -15.13 10.39 -1.98
C PRO A 39 -15.29 11.84 -1.47
N GLU A 40 -16.52 12.34 -1.37
CA GLU A 40 -16.79 13.70 -0.91
C GLU A 40 -16.38 13.89 0.55
N MET A 41 -16.73 12.93 1.42
CA MET A 41 -16.36 12.98 2.84
C MET A 41 -14.85 12.73 3.03
N ALA A 42 -14.25 11.85 2.23
CA ALA A 42 -12.80 11.64 2.24
C ALA A 42 -12.04 12.93 1.86
N LYS A 43 -12.57 13.70 0.89
CA LYS A 43 -12.03 15.01 0.52
C LYS A 43 -12.12 16.03 1.65
N GLN A 44 -13.24 16.06 2.38
CA GLN A 44 -13.38 16.94 3.54
C GLN A 44 -12.30 16.65 4.59
N VAL A 45 -12.09 15.37 4.93
CA VAL A 45 -11.12 14.97 5.97
C VAL A 45 -9.67 15.10 5.53
N LEU A 46 -9.35 14.67 4.30
CA LEU A 46 -7.97 14.51 3.86
C LEU A 46 -7.43 15.73 3.11
N LYS A 47 -8.29 16.64 2.63
CA LYS A 47 -7.89 17.82 1.83
C LYS A 47 -8.44 19.13 2.35
N THR A 48 -9.76 19.25 2.56
CA THR A 48 -10.37 20.52 2.98
C THR A 48 -9.96 20.89 4.40
N HIS A 49 -10.08 19.95 5.34
CA HIS A 49 -9.75 20.12 6.76
C HIS A 49 -8.50 19.32 7.13
N ASP A 50 -7.52 19.24 6.22
CA ASP A 50 -6.38 18.34 6.33
C ASP A 50 -5.54 18.54 7.60
N ILE A 51 -5.43 19.78 8.08
CA ILE A 51 -4.76 20.16 9.33
C ILE A 51 -5.54 19.63 10.53
N ALA A 52 -6.85 19.84 10.57
CA ALA A 52 -7.73 19.39 11.65
C ALA A 52 -7.72 17.87 11.85
N PHE A 53 -7.39 17.11 10.79
CA PHE A 53 -7.27 15.65 10.83
C PHE A 53 -5.83 15.18 10.57
N ALA A 54 -4.82 16.01 10.83
CA ALA A 54 -3.43 15.64 10.61
C ALA A 54 -2.83 14.81 11.77
N SER A 55 -3.46 14.73 12.94
CA SER A 55 -2.97 13.94 14.07
C SER A 55 -3.21 12.44 13.87
N ARG A 56 -2.52 11.64 14.69
CA ARG A 56 -2.71 10.20 14.81
C ARG A 56 -3.15 9.87 16.23
N PRO A 57 -4.01 8.87 16.44
CA PRO A 57 -4.39 8.45 17.78
C PRO A 57 -3.19 7.97 18.58
N LYS A 58 -3.17 8.27 19.88
CA LYS A 58 -2.15 7.71 20.79
C LYS A 58 -2.44 6.23 21.02
N LEU A 59 -1.47 5.38 20.70
CA LEU A 59 -1.51 3.94 20.94
C LEU A 59 -0.27 3.56 21.74
N LEU A 60 -0.45 2.90 22.89
CA LEU A 60 0.67 2.52 23.76
C LEU A 60 1.66 1.59 23.05
N SER A 61 1.17 0.66 22.22
CA SER A 61 2.02 -0.20 21.41
C SER A 61 2.94 0.61 20.48
N MET A 62 2.44 1.69 19.88
CA MET A 62 3.23 2.55 19.00
C MET A 62 4.17 3.47 19.78
N ASP A 63 3.82 3.87 21.01
CA ASP A 63 4.78 4.54 21.90
C ASP A 63 5.99 3.64 22.20
N ILE A 64 5.80 2.32 22.33
CA ILE A 64 6.89 1.38 22.59
C ILE A 64 7.67 1.08 21.31
N ILE A 65 6.98 0.64 20.24
CA ILE A 65 7.61 0.18 18.99
C ILE A 65 8.33 1.32 18.27
N CYS A 66 7.71 2.50 18.21
CA CYS A 66 8.22 3.66 17.47
C CYS A 66 9.01 4.63 18.36
N TYR A 67 9.60 4.13 19.45
CA TYR A 67 10.44 4.89 20.38
C TYR A 67 9.83 6.23 20.80
N ASN A 68 8.66 6.17 21.43
CA ASN A 68 7.82 7.28 21.86
C ASN A 68 7.29 8.13 20.67
N ARG A 69 6.85 7.44 19.61
CA ARG A 69 6.34 8.04 18.36
C ARG A 69 7.27 9.10 17.76
N ARG A 70 8.56 8.76 17.69
CA ARG A 70 9.62 9.53 17.01
C ARG A 70 9.78 9.14 15.54
N ASP A 71 8.83 8.38 15.02
CA ASP A 71 8.73 7.90 13.67
C ASP A 71 8.00 8.90 12.76
N ILE A 72 7.70 8.54 11.50
CA ILE A 72 7.01 9.45 10.55
C ILE A 72 5.52 9.13 10.40
N ALA A 73 5.09 7.92 10.76
CA ALA A 73 3.73 7.43 10.61
C ALA A 73 2.79 7.90 11.75
N PHE A 74 3.24 7.78 13.01
CA PHE A 74 2.48 7.96 14.25
C PHE A 74 2.88 9.21 15.05
N SER A 75 4.01 9.86 14.73
CA SER A 75 4.42 11.08 15.41
C SER A 75 3.32 12.17 15.35
N PRO A 76 3.07 12.89 16.46
CA PRO A 76 2.12 14.00 16.48
C PRO A 76 2.42 15.03 15.40
N TYR A 77 1.39 15.53 14.72
CA TYR A 77 1.61 16.53 13.68
C TYR A 77 2.03 17.86 14.32
N GLY A 78 3.17 18.37 13.88
CA GLY A 78 3.83 19.56 14.41
C GLY A 78 5.09 19.87 13.62
N GLU A 79 5.95 20.74 14.15
CA GLU A 79 7.22 21.09 13.51
C GLU A 79 8.15 19.89 13.34
N TYR A 80 8.34 19.11 14.41
CA TYR A 80 9.14 17.89 14.39
C TYR A 80 8.75 16.93 13.26
N TRP A 81 7.46 16.57 13.17
CA TRP A 81 6.99 15.67 12.13
C TRP A 81 7.18 16.25 10.72
N ARG A 82 6.99 17.57 10.52
CA ARG A 82 7.22 18.21 9.22
C ARG A 82 8.69 18.11 8.80
N GLN A 83 9.62 18.31 9.73
CA GLN A 83 11.05 18.16 9.48
C GLN A 83 11.42 16.70 9.19
N MET A 84 10.98 15.75 10.02
CA MET A 84 11.24 14.32 9.81
C MET A 84 10.65 13.82 8.48
N ARG A 85 9.45 14.26 8.12
CA ARG A 85 8.85 13.94 6.82
C ARG A 85 9.66 14.50 5.65
N LYS A 86 10.13 15.76 5.76
CA LYS A 86 10.98 16.37 4.73
C LYS A 86 12.27 15.57 4.55
N ILE A 87 12.96 15.25 5.66
CA ILE A 87 14.17 14.43 5.65
C ILE A 87 13.90 13.07 5.02
N CYS A 88 12.84 12.38 5.44
CA CYS A 88 12.50 11.07 4.90
C CYS A 88 12.25 11.12 3.38
N ILE A 89 11.46 12.09 2.89
CA ILE A 89 11.15 12.20 1.46
C ILE A 89 12.37 12.63 0.64
N MET A 90 13.19 13.55 1.14
CA MET A 90 14.33 14.09 0.39
C MET A 90 15.58 13.21 0.46
N GLU A 91 15.86 12.63 1.62
CA GLU A 91 17.13 11.96 1.92
C GLU A 91 17.02 10.44 1.97
N VAL A 92 15.82 9.87 2.07
CA VAL A 92 15.66 8.39 2.13
C VAL A 92 14.85 7.88 0.95
N LEU A 93 13.69 8.49 0.70
CA LEU A 93 12.71 8.05 -0.30
C LEU A 93 12.71 8.91 -1.56
N SER A 94 13.77 9.69 -1.79
CA SER A 94 13.89 10.47 -3.02
C SER A 94 14.06 9.55 -4.22
N ALA A 95 13.64 10.00 -5.40
CA ALA A 95 13.76 9.21 -6.62
C ALA A 95 15.21 8.76 -6.88
N LYS A 96 16.20 9.58 -6.50
CA LYS A 96 17.63 9.23 -6.58
C LYS A 96 17.97 8.04 -5.68
N ASN A 97 17.53 8.05 -4.42
CA ASN A 97 17.87 6.99 -3.47
C ASN A 97 17.04 5.72 -3.70
N VAL A 98 15.76 5.86 -4.09
CA VAL A 98 14.97 4.71 -4.54
C VAL A 98 15.68 4.01 -5.71
N ARG A 99 16.20 4.76 -6.69
CA ARG A 99 17.00 4.19 -7.79
C ARG A 99 18.33 3.60 -7.34
N SER A 100 19.03 4.19 -6.36
CA SER A 100 20.31 3.61 -5.89
C SER A 100 20.14 2.22 -5.28
N PHE A 101 18.94 1.88 -4.80
CA PHE A 101 18.63 0.54 -4.32
C PHE A 101 18.21 -0.45 -5.44
N SER A 102 18.37 -0.11 -6.73
CA SER A 102 17.93 -0.98 -7.83
C SER A 102 18.70 -2.29 -7.88
N SER A 103 20.02 -2.26 -7.67
CA SER A 103 20.87 -3.46 -7.66
C SER A 103 20.46 -4.43 -6.56
N ILE A 104 20.23 -3.91 -5.36
CA ILE A 104 19.83 -4.70 -4.18
C ILE A 104 18.49 -5.38 -4.43
N ARG A 105 17.52 -4.60 -4.93
CA ARG A 105 16.21 -5.18 -5.30
C ARG A 105 16.38 -6.24 -6.37
N HIS A 106 17.18 -5.98 -7.40
CA HIS A 106 17.46 -6.96 -8.43
C HIS A 106 18.07 -8.24 -7.84
N ASP A 107 19.09 -8.15 -7.01
CA ASP A 107 19.74 -9.30 -6.36
C ASP A 107 18.77 -10.10 -5.49
N GLU A 108 17.93 -9.44 -4.68
CA GLU A 108 16.93 -10.13 -3.85
C GLU A 108 15.82 -10.77 -4.70
N VAL A 109 15.41 -10.14 -5.80
CA VAL A 109 14.47 -10.78 -6.74
C VAL A 109 15.12 -11.96 -7.44
N VAL A 110 16.37 -11.86 -7.88
CA VAL A 110 17.13 -12.97 -8.48
C VAL A 110 17.20 -14.13 -7.48
N ARG A 111 17.54 -13.87 -6.22
CA ARG A 111 17.50 -14.90 -5.16
C ARG A 111 16.11 -15.52 -4.97
N LEU A 112 15.04 -14.73 -5.09
CA LEU A 112 13.67 -15.26 -5.06
C LEU A 112 13.42 -16.19 -6.25
N ILE A 113 13.79 -15.80 -7.47
CA ILE A 113 13.69 -16.64 -8.67
C ILE A 113 14.53 -17.93 -8.49
N ASP A 114 15.75 -17.80 -8.00
CA ASP A 114 16.68 -18.90 -7.71
C ASP A 114 16.24 -19.79 -6.54
N SER A 115 15.32 -19.33 -5.69
CA SER A 115 14.69 -20.14 -4.64
C SER A 115 13.48 -20.93 -5.15
N ILE A 116 12.84 -20.45 -6.22
CA ILE A 116 11.73 -21.12 -6.91
C ILE A 116 12.27 -22.16 -7.91
N GLN A 117 13.47 -21.92 -8.47
CA GLN A 117 14.30 -22.94 -9.12
C GLN A 117 15.23 -23.63 -8.10
N PRO A 118 15.85 -24.78 -8.40
CA PRO A 118 16.92 -25.30 -7.55
C PRO A 118 18.23 -24.55 -7.85
N CYS A 119 18.62 -23.62 -6.96
CA CYS A 119 19.99 -23.23 -6.54
C CYS A 119 20.64 -21.87 -6.94
N PHE A 120 21.18 -21.24 -5.87
CA PHE A 120 22.34 -20.33 -5.65
C PHE A 120 22.21 -18.80 -5.67
N THR A 121 23.07 -18.12 -4.88
CA THR A 121 22.94 -16.76 -4.29
C THR A 121 24.11 -15.81 -4.61
N SER A 122 23.87 -14.48 -4.61
CA SER A 122 24.89 -13.41 -4.30
C SER A 122 24.22 -12.07 -3.88
N GLY A 123 24.94 -11.07 -3.33
CA GLY A 123 24.39 -9.85 -2.68
C GLY A 123 25.12 -8.50 -2.83
N GLY A 124 24.47 -7.43 -2.34
CA GLY A 124 24.89 -6.01 -2.35
C GLY A 124 24.43 -5.18 -1.11
N GLU A 125 24.74 -3.87 -1.08
CA GLU A 125 24.50 -2.89 0.03
C GLU A 125 23.02 -2.78 0.47
N ASP A 126 22.67 -2.10 1.58
CA ASP A 126 21.28 -1.97 2.03
C ASP A 126 20.87 -0.58 2.61
N LEU A 127 19.60 -0.48 3.03
CA LEU A 127 19.00 0.74 3.59
C LEU A 127 19.69 1.23 4.89
N VAL A 128 20.30 0.31 5.65
CA VAL A 128 21.04 0.59 6.88
C VAL A 128 22.32 1.35 6.56
N ASP A 129 23.00 1.02 5.46
CA ASP A 129 24.22 1.71 5.02
C ASP A 129 23.98 3.20 4.74
N VAL A 130 22.85 3.52 4.11
CA VAL A 130 22.45 4.91 3.83
C VAL A 130 22.15 5.69 5.12
N LEU A 131 21.51 5.06 6.11
CA LEU A 131 21.16 5.70 7.37
C LEU A 131 22.38 5.93 8.28
N LEU A 132 23.33 4.99 8.28
CA LEU A 132 24.60 5.14 9.00
C LEU A 132 25.44 6.30 8.46
N ARG A 133 25.37 6.58 7.15
CA ARG A 133 26.03 7.73 6.54
C ARG A 133 25.42 9.06 6.99
N LEU A 134 24.09 9.15 7.07
CA LEU A 134 23.37 10.36 7.54
C LEU A 134 23.66 10.66 9.02
N MET A 135 23.93 9.62 9.83
CA MET A 135 24.29 9.78 11.25
C MET A 135 25.61 10.53 11.46
N ASN A 136 26.53 10.49 10.48
CA ASN A 136 27.85 11.12 10.58
C ASN A 136 27.92 12.52 9.96
N ASP A 137 26.83 13.03 9.38
CA ASP A 137 26.79 14.35 8.75
C ASP A 137 26.39 15.43 9.76
N LYS A 138 27.34 16.33 10.08
CA LYS A 138 27.16 17.45 11.02
C LYS A 138 26.50 18.68 10.39
N SER A 139 26.11 18.64 9.12
CA SER A 139 25.49 19.77 8.40
C SER A 139 23.97 19.89 8.59
N LEU A 140 23.33 18.89 9.22
CA LEU A 140 21.89 18.89 9.49
C LEU A 140 21.55 19.87 10.62
N GLN A 141 20.58 20.78 10.37
CA GLN A 141 20.13 21.79 11.35
C GLN A 141 19.41 21.21 12.59
N PHE A 142 19.15 19.91 12.64
CA PHE A 142 18.50 19.22 13.75
C PHE A 142 19.26 17.92 14.10
N PRO A 143 19.64 17.69 15.37
CA PRO A 143 20.36 16.48 15.75
C PRO A 143 19.43 15.26 15.71
N ILE A 144 19.64 14.39 14.72
CA ILE A 144 19.03 13.06 14.64
C ILE A 144 19.79 12.14 15.60
N ASN A 145 19.07 11.39 16.45
CA ASN A 145 19.67 10.41 17.36
C ASN A 145 19.26 8.97 17.03
N ASN A 146 19.87 7.99 17.71
CA ASN A 146 19.65 6.56 17.47
C ASN A 146 18.18 6.14 17.58
N ASP A 147 17.38 6.76 18.47
CA ASP A 147 15.97 6.43 18.58
C ASP A 147 15.19 6.86 17.33
N ASN A 148 15.56 8.01 16.74
CA ASN A 148 14.96 8.48 15.49
C ASN A 148 15.28 7.53 14.33
N ILE A 149 16.54 7.10 14.22
CA ILE A 149 16.97 6.19 13.16
C ILE A 149 16.25 4.85 13.29
N LYS A 150 16.27 4.25 14.50
CA LYS A 150 15.59 2.98 14.75
C LYS A 150 14.08 3.07 14.47
N ALA A 151 13.43 4.16 14.89
CA ALA A 151 12.01 4.37 14.63
C ALA A 151 11.69 4.47 13.14
N VAL A 152 12.51 5.21 12.36
CA VAL A 152 12.34 5.33 10.90
C VAL A 152 12.62 4.01 10.18
N ILE A 153 13.62 3.23 10.62
CA ILE A 153 13.90 1.89 10.06
C ILE A 153 12.70 0.97 10.25
N ILE A 154 12.16 0.92 11.48
CA ILE A 154 10.98 0.11 11.79
C ILE A 154 9.80 0.52 10.91
N ASP A 155 9.54 1.83 10.76
CA ASP A 155 8.48 2.33 9.89
C ASP A 155 8.66 1.85 8.44
N LEU A 156 9.86 2.02 7.87
CA LEU A 156 10.13 1.68 6.47
C LEU A 156 10.04 0.17 6.22
N PHE A 157 10.62 -0.64 7.11
CA PHE A 157 10.55 -2.10 6.99
C PHE A 157 9.14 -2.63 7.18
N ALA A 158 8.47 -2.26 8.28
CA ALA A 158 7.13 -2.77 8.58
C ALA A 158 6.10 -2.28 7.56
N ALA A 159 6.09 -0.98 7.26
CA ALA A 159 5.10 -0.42 6.34
C ALA A 159 5.39 -0.76 4.86
N GLY A 160 6.66 -0.92 4.48
CA GLY A 160 7.08 -1.19 3.11
C GLY A 160 7.06 -2.65 2.69
N THR A 161 7.21 -3.59 3.62
CA THR A 161 7.30 -5.03 3.31
C THR A 161 5.92 -5.66 3.17
N GLU A 162 5.12 -5.62 4.23
CA GLU A 162 3.84 -6.34 4.31
C GLU A 162 2.81 -5.82 3.30
N THR A 163 2.80 -4.52 3.03
CA THR A 163 1.87 -3.91 2.07
C THR A 163 2.23 -4.25 0.62
N SER A 164 3.52 -4.23 0.29
CA SER A 164 4.02 -4.57 -1.06
C SER A 164 3.83 -6.06 -1.34
N SER A 165 4.20 -6.95 -0.41
CA SER A 165 4.01 -8.39 -0.56
C SER A 165 2.54 -8.77 -0.72
N THR A 166 1.65 -8.19 0.10
CA THR A 166 0.19 -8.37 -0.01
C THR A 166 -0.29 -7.97 -1.41
N THR A 167 0.18 -6.83 -1.93
CA THR A 167 -0.19 -6.37 -3.29
C THR A 167 0.28 -7.34 -4.36
N THR A 168 1.53 -7.82 -4.28
CA THR A 168 2.08 -8.79 -5.25
C THR A 168 1.30 -10.11 -5.24
N VAL A 169 0.94 -10.63 -4.07
CA VAL A 169 0.15 -11.87 -3.93
C VAL A 169 -1.26 -11.70 -4.51
N TRP A 170 -1.91 -10.57 -4.27
CA TRP A 170 -3.23 -10.28 -4.86
C TRP A 170 -3.17 -10.10 -6.37
N ALA A 171 -2.13 -9.43 -6.88
CA ALA A 171 -1.95 -9.28 -8.33
C ALA A 171 -1.82 -10.65 -9.01
N MET A 172 -0.99 -11.55 -8.45
CA MET A 172 -0.88 -12.92 -8.95
C MET A 172 -2.20 -13.68 -8.86
N ALA A 173 -2.92 -13.58 -7.72
CA ALA A 173 -4.20 -14.23 -7.53
C ALA A 173 -5.25 -13.78 -8.56
N GLU A 174 -5.39 -12.47 -8.74
CA GLU A 174 -6.38 -11.91 -9.65
C GLU A 174 -6.04 -12.20 -11.11
N MET A 175 -4.77 -12.11 -11.52
CA MET A 175 -4.38 -12.50 -12.87
C MET A 175 -4.71 -13.98 -13.14
N LEU A 176 -4.39 -14.89 -12.21
CA LEU A 176 -4.71 -16.32 -12.39
C LEU A 176 -6.20 -16.64 -12.37
N LYS A 177 -7.00 -15.83 -11.65
CA LYS A 177 -8.46 -15.90 -11.71
C LYS A 177 -9.02 -15.40 -13.05
N ASN A 178 -8.27 -14.53 -13.73
CA ASN A 178 -8.64 -13.88 -14.99
C ASN A 178 -7.62 -14.19 -16.11
N PRO A 179 -7.65 -15.38 -16.74
CA PRO A 179 -6.60 -15.84 -17.64
C PRO A 179 -6.26 -14.90 -18.81
N SER A 180 -7.23 -14.13 -19.32
CA SER A 180 -6.98 -13.14 -20.38
C SER A 180 -6.09 -12.00 -19.91
N VAL A 181 -6.27 -11.54 -18.67
CA VAL A 181 -5.45 -10.51 -18.04
C VAL A 181 -4.04 -11.04 -17.79
N PHE A 182 -3.93 -12.27 -17.25
CA PHE A 182 -2.64 -12.92 -17.05
C PHE A 182 -1.85 -13.04 -18.36
N ALA A 183 -2.50 -13.55 -19.42
CA ALA A 183 -1.86 -13.70 -20.72
C ALA A 183 -1.36 -12.36 -21.28
N LYS A 184 -2.19 -11.31 -21.25
CA LYS A 184 -1.83 -9.97 -21.74
C LYS A 184 -0.69 -9.35 -20.94
N ALA A 185 -0.68 -9.50 -19.62
CA ALA A 185 0.40 -8.99 -18.76
C ALA A 185 1.72 -9.75 -18.96
N GLN A 186 1.65 -11.07 -19.08
CA GLN A 186 2.81 -11.91 -19.31
C GLN A 186 3.42 -11.68 -20.70
N GLU A 187 2.58 -11.55 -21.73
CA GLU A 187 3.00 -11.20 -23.08
C GLU A 187 3.71 -9.84 -23.10
N GLU A 188 3.14 -8.79 -22.50
CA GLU A 188 3.80 -7.48 -22.41
C GLU A 188 5.20 -7.58 -21.79
N VAL A 189 5.33 -8.27 -20.66
CA VAL A 189 6.60 -8.41 -19.95
C VAL A 189 7.63 -9.17 -20.80
N ARG A 190 7.23 -10.28 -21.42
CA ARG A 190 8.14 -11.11 -22.23
C ARG A 190 8.56 -10.40 -23.51
N GLU A 191 7.65 -9.71 -24.19
CA GLU A 191 7.98 -8.91 -25.37
C GLU A 191 8.92 -7.75 -25.03
N ALA A 192 8.65 -7.03 -23.94
CA ALA A 192 9.46 -5.87 -23.55
C ALA A 192 10.93 -6.22 -23.24
N PHE A 193 11.19 -7.46 -22.79
CA PHE A 193 12.51 -7.88 -22.31
C PHE A 193 13.11 -9.07 -23.07
N ARG A 194 12.52 -9.52 -24.18
CA ARG A 194 12.96 -10.69 -24.96
C ARG A 194 14.46 -10.69 -25.28
N ASP A 195 15.00 -9.54 -25.67
CA ASP A 195 16.40 -9.39 -26.10
C ASP A 195 17.35 -8.98 -24.96
N LYS A 196 16.85 -8.91 -23.71
CA LYS A 196 17.65 -8.52 -22.55
C LYS A 196 18.15 -9.74 -21.79
N VAL A 197 19.43 -9.71 -21.42
CA VAL A 197 20.05 -10.73 -20.54
C VAL A 197 19.49 -10.63 -19.12
N THR A 198 19.34 -9.41 -18.61
CA THR A 198 18.72 -9.08 -17.32
C THR A 198 18.01 -7.74 -17.42
N PHE A 199 17.06 -7.48 -16.51
CA PHE A 199 16.37 -6.20 -16.39
C PHE A 199 16.17 -5.78 -14.93
N ASP A 200 16.12 -4.47 -14.69
CA ASP A 200 16.06 -3.88 -13.36
C ASP A 200 14.81 -2.99 -13.14
N GLY A 201 14.76 -2.32 -11.99
CA GLY A 201 13.65 -1.46 -11.62
C GLY A 201 13.42 -0.23 -12.52
N ASN A 202 14.40 0.19 -13.32
CA ASN A 202 14.21 1.28 -14.29
C ASN A 202 13.55 0.77 -15.57
N ASP A 203 13.85 -0.47 -15.97
CA ASP A 203 13.29 -1.09 -17.18
C ASP A 203 11.78 -1.32 -17.07
N VAL A 204 11.29 -1.66 -15.86
CA VAL A 204 9.86 -1.92 -15.61
C VAL A 204 8.97 -0.67 -15.69
N GLU A 205 9.56 0.53 -15.78
CA GLU A 205 8.79 1.75 -16.00
C GLU A 205 8.07 1.78 -17.36
N GLU A 206 8.52 0.99 -18.34
CA GLU A 206 7.88 0.93 -19.67
C GLU A 206 6.69 -0.03 -19.74
N LEU A 207 6.46 -0.86 -18.71
CA LEU A 207 5.38 -1.86 -18.66
C LEU A 207 4.03 -1.18 -18.37
N LYS A 208 3.32 -0.79 -19.42
CA LYS A 208 2.09 0.00 -19.31
C LYS A 208 0.95 -0.81 -18.72
N TYR A 209 0.72 -2.01 -19.25
CA TYR A 209 -0.40 -2.86 -18.85
C TYR A 209 -0.19 -3.44 -17.45
N LEU A 210 1.03 -3.88 -17.11
CA LEU A 210 1.35 -4.33 -15.74
C LEU A 210 1.06 -3.25 -14.68
N LYS A 211 1.32 -1.98 -15.01
CA LYS A 211 0.94 -0.84 -14.15
C LYS A 211 -0.57 -0.73 -13.95
N LEU A 212 -1.37 -1.03 -14.97
CA LEU A 212 -2.84 -1.05 -14.84
C LEU A 212 -3.31 -2.21 -13.99
N VAL A 213 -2.71 -3.40 -14.14
CA VAL A 213 -2.98 -4.58 -13.30
C VAL A 213 -2.74 -4.24 -11.84
N ILE A 214 -1.63 -3.57 -11.51
CA ILE A 214 -1.30 -3.19 -10.14
C ILE A 214 -2.25 -2.09 -9.62
N LYS A 215 -2.65 -1.13 -10.45
CA LYS A 215 -3.69 -0.14 -10.08
C LYS A 215 -5.01 -0.83 -9.74
N GLU A 216 -5.46 -1.75 -10.58
CA GLU A 216 -6.69 -2.49 -10.35
C GLU A 216 -6.60 -3.41 -9.13
N THR A 217 -5.42 -4.01 -8.91
CA THR A 217 -5.13 -4.79 -7.71
C THR A 217 -5.27 -3.94 -6.47
N MET A 218 -4.73 -2.72 -6.43
CA MET A 218 -4.86 -1.85 -5.26
C MET A 218 -6.27 -1.25 -5.12
N ARG A 219 -7.05 -1.14 -6.20
CA ARG A 219 -8.46 -0.70 -6.14
C ARG A 219 -9.31 -1.75 -5.41
N LEU A 220 -9.20 -3.01 -5.82
CA LEU A 220 -9.91 -4.10 -5.17
C LEU A 220 -9.22 -4.46 -3.83
N HIS A 221 -7.95 -4.74 -3.82
CA HIS A 221 -7.27 -5.28 -2.64
C HIS A 221 -6.36 -4.24 -1.99
N ALA A 222 -6.94 -3.07 -1.68
CA ALA A 222 -6.23 -1.97 -1.02
C ALA A 222 -5.57 -2.49 0.26
N PRO A 223 -4.21 -2.55 0.34
CA PRO A 223 -3.54 -3.26 1.43
C PRO A 223 -3.90 -2.73 2.81
N VAL A 224 -4.15 -1.43 2.93
CA VAL A 224 -4.60 -0.80 4.18
C VAL A 224 -6.03 -0.25 3.98
N PRO A 225 -7.07 -1.08 4.15
CA PRO A 225 -8.43 -0.78 3.68
C PRO A 225 -9.12 0.37 4.41
N LEU A 226 -8.72 0.66 5.65
CA LEU A 226 -9.23 1.78 6.47
C LEU A 226 -8.24 2.95 6.57
N LEU A 227 -7.16 2.89 5.80
CA LEU A 227 -5.94 3.68 5.98
C LEU A 227 -5.40 3.59 7.43
N VAL A 228 -4.27 4.26 7.68
CA VAL A 228 -3.87 4.51 9.06
C VAL A 228 -4.85 5.54 9.65
N PRO A 229 -5.42 5.34 10.86
CA PRO A 229 -6.40 6.26 11.43
C PRO A 229 -5.86 7.67 11.64
N ARG A 230 -6.70 8.68 11.42
CA ARG A 230 -6.45 10.08 11.81
C ARG A 230 -7.05 10.36 13.19
N GLU A 231 -6.65 11.45 13.80
CA GLU A 231 -7.27 12.00 15.01
C GLU A 231 -7.61 13.47 14.77
N CYS A 232 -8.84 13.85 15.12
CA CYS A 232 -9.31 15.22 15.09
C CYS A 232 -8.59 16.05 16.18
N ARG A 233 -7.94 17.15 15.81
CA ARG A 233 -7.18 17.99 16.73
C ARG A 233 -7.88 19.28 17.15
N GLU A 234 -8.90 19.67 16.40
CA GLU A 234 -9.71 20.87 16.63
C GLU A 234 -11.14 20.55 16.21
N GLU A 235 -12.13 21.05 16.95
CA GLU A 235 -13.53 20.84 16.62
C GLU A 235 -13.79 21.29 15.18
N THR A 236 -14.34 20.39 14.37
CA THR A 236 -14.50 20.61 12.93
C THR A 236 -15.88 20.19 12.50
N GLU A 237 -16.56 21.01 11.71
CA GLU A 237 -17.82 20.65 11.09
C GLU A 237 -17.57 19.93 9.75
N ILE A 238 -18.18 18.75 9.57
CA ILE A 238 -18.22 18.05 8.29
C ILE A 238 -19.68 17.79 7.94
N ASN A 239 -20.15 18.38 6.84
CA ASN A 239 -21.49 18.14 6.31
C ASN A 239 -22.61 18.36 7.35
N GLY A 240 -22.50 19.44 8.14
CA GLY A 240 -23.45 19.76 9.21
C GLY A 240 -23.27 18.96 10.51
N TYR A 241 -22.29 18.05 10.60
CA TYR A 241 -21.97 17.31 11.81
C TYR A 241 -20.72 17.87 12.49
N THR A 242 -20.82 18.19 13.78
CA THR A 242 -19.67 18.56 14.60
C THR A 242 -18.85 17.31 14.93
N ILE A 243 -17.56 17.33 14.57
CA ILE A 243 -16.58 16.30 14.92
C ILE A 243 -15.75 16.81 16.10
N PRO A 244 -15.91 16.23 17.31
CA PRO A 244 -15.18 16.68 18.49
C PRO A 244 -13.68 16.35 18.40
N VAL A 245 -12.88 17.14 19.13
CA VAL A 245 -11.45 16.86 19.36
C VAL A 245 -11.27 15.44 19.91
N LYS A 246 -10.16 14.78 19.54
CA LYS A 246 -9.82 13.39 19.86
C LYS A 246 -10.64 12.31 19.15
N THR A 247 -11.62 12.68 18.34
CA THR A 247 -12.34 11.70 17.52
C THR A 247 -11.39 11.04 16.52
N LYS A 248 -11.34 9.70 16.51
CA LYS A 248 -10.58 8.93 15.52
C LYS A 248 -11.33 8.96 14.19
N VAL A 249 -10.62 9.12 13.08
CA VAL A 249 -11.24 9.09 11.75
C VAL A 249 -10.61 7.98 10.93
N MET A 250 -11.45 7.09 10.40
CA MET A 250 -11.07 5.96 9.54
C MET A 250 -11.68 6.18 8.16
N VAL A 251 -10.87 6.10 7.12
CA VAL A 251 -11.33 6.27 5.73
C VAL A 251 -11.33 4.91 5.07
N ASN A 252 -12.51 4.40 4.74
CA ASN A 252 -12.69 3.07 4.17
C ASN A 252 -12.42 3.06 2.68
N VAL A 253 -11.15 3.11 2.29
CA VAL A 253 -10.73 3.13 0.89
C VAL A 253 -11.09 1.85 0.13
N TRP A 254 -11.27 0.73 0.84
CA TRP A 254 -11.79 -0.51 0.25
C TRP A 254 -13.23 -0.32 -0.26
N ALA A 255 -14.06 0.39 0.50
CA ALA A 255 -15.42 0.73 0.08
C ALA A 255 -15.42 1.75 -1.06
N LEU A 256 -14.56 2.78 -0.98
CA LEU A 256 -14.42 3.79 -2.06
C LEU A 256 -14.04 3.15 -3.39
N GLY A 257 -13.12 2.19 -3.35
CA GLY A 257 -12.69 1.43 -4.52
C GLY A 257 -13.77 0.53 -5.10
N ARG A 258 -14.87 0.25 -4.38
CA ARG A 258 -15.96 -0.67 -4.78
C ARG A 258 -17.32 -0.02 -4.93
N ASP A 259 -17.39 1.30 -4.80
CA ASP A 259 -18.67 1.99 -4.91
C ASP A 259 -19.12 2.01 -6.40
N PRO A 260 -20.26 1.35 -6.75
CA PRO A 260 -20.75 1.30 -8.11
C PRO A 260 -21.17 2.67 -8.66
N LYS A 261 -21.29 3.70 -7.80
CA LYS A 261 -21.50 5.09 -8.23
C LYS A 261 -20.29 5.66 -8.98
N TYR A 262 -19.08 5.20 -8.65
CA TYR A 262 -17.83 5.71 -9.23
C TYR A 262 -17.12 4.68 -10.11
N TRP A 263 -17.40 3.39 -9.93
CA TRP A 263 -16.74 2.30 -10.65
C TRP A 263 -17.75 1.43 -11.39
N ASP A 264 -17.67 1.42 -12.73
CA ASP A 264 -18.44 0.47 -13.55
C ASP A 264 -18.03 -0.97 -13.24
N ASP A 265 -19.01 -1.83 -12.98
CA ASP A 265 -18.80 -3.22 -12.58
C ASP A 265 -17.73 -3.32 -11.47
N ALA A 266 -17.99 -2.64 -10.35
CA ALA A 266 -17.02 -2.31 -9.32
C ALA A 266 -16.37 -3.54 -8.66
N GLU A 267 -17.03 -4.69 -8.63
CA GLU A 267 -16.49 -5.91 -8.03
C GLU A 267 -15.60 -6.71 -9.00
N SER A 268 -15.63 -6.40 -10.29
CA SER A 268 -14.87 -7.12 -11.31
C SER A 268 -13.46 -6.55 -11.48
N PHE A 269 -12.48 -7.45 -11.59
CA PHE A 269 -11.08 -7.12 -11.87
C PHE A 269 -10.89 -6.81 -13.36
N LYS A 270 -10.82 -5.52 -13.70
CA LYS A 270 -10.70 -5.03 -15.08
C LYS A 270 -9.61 -3.95 -15.21
N PRO A 271 -8.33 -4.31 -15.38
CA PRO A 271 -7.24 -3.35 -15.53
C PRO A 271 -7.47 -2.29 -16.62
N GLU A 272 -8.16 -2.67 -17.70
CA GLU A 272 -8.53 -1.82 -18.84
C GLU A 272 -9.25 -0.54 -18.43
N ARG A 273 -9.94 -0.52 -17.28
CA ARG A 273 -10.60 0.69 -16.77
C ARG A 273 -9.63 1.86 -16.55
N PHE A 274 -8.33 1.58 -16.44
CA PHE A 274 -7.29 2.58 -16.26
C PHE A 274 -6.55 2.97 -17.54
N GLU A 275 -6.79 2.34 -18.71
CA GLU A 275 -6.06 2.63 -19.97
C GLU A 275 -6.24 4.07 -20.46
N GLN A 276 -7.43 4.65 -20.27
CA GLN A 276 -7.78 6.02 -20.69
C GLN A 276 -8.27 6.89 -19.53
N CYS A 277 -7.88 6.51 -18.30
CA CYS A 277 -8.34 7.17 -17.09
C CYS A 277 -7.23 8.03 -16.48
N SER A 278 -7.52 9.30 -16.20
CA SER A 278 -6.59 10.21 -15.52
C SER A 278 -6.49 9.96 -14.01
N ILE A 279 -7.19 8.96 -13.47
CA ILE A 279 -7.14 8.61 -12.04
C ILE A 279 -5.73 8.16 -11.70
N ASP A 280 -5.12 8.85 -10.73
CA ASP A 280 -3.84 8.49 -10.15
C ASP A 280 -3.99 8.16 -8.66
N PHE A 281 -2.89 7.76 -8.04
CA PHE A 281 -2.84 7.42 -6.62
C PHE A 281 -2.08 8.47 -5.78
N ILE A 282 -1.92 9.71 -6.28
CA ILE A 282 -1.19 10.78 -5.57
C ILE A 282 -2.11 11.57 -4.61
N GLY A 283 -3.33 11.08 -4.40
CA GLY A 283 -4.26 11.59 -3.38
C GLY A 283 -5.14 12.75 -3.84
N ASN A 284 -5.37 12.89 -5.16
CA ASN A 284 -6.29 13.87 -5.73
C ASN A 284 -7.60 13.27 -6.26
N ASN A 285 -7.62 11.96 -6.55
CA ASN A 285 -8.81 11.19 -6.91
C ASN A 285 -9.36 10.51 -5.65
N PHE A 286 -10.48 11.00 -5.11
CA PHE A 286 -10.99 10.54 -3.80
C PHE A 286 -11.75 9.23 -3.88
N GLU A 287 -12.13 8.81 -5.08
CA GLU A 287 -12.60 7.49 -5.45
C GLU A 287 -11.50 6.43 -5.41
N TYR A 288 -10.22 6.84 -5.44
CA TYR A 288 -9.06 5.94 -5.50
C TYR A 288 -7.90 6.42 -4.61
N LEU A 289 -7.84 5.92 -3.38
CA LEU A 289 -6.88 6.39 -2.35
C LEU A 289 -6.03 5.26 -1.72
N PRO A 290 -5.39 4.37 -2.50
CA PRO A 290 -4.64 3.24 -1.94
C PRO A 290 -3.46 3.68 -1.04
N PHE A 291 -2.93 4.89 -1.26
CA PHE A 291 -1.86 5.50 -0.44
C PHE A 291 -2.36 6.63 0.47
N GLY A 292 -3.67 6.82 0.56
CA GLY A 292 -4.31 7.91 1.27
C GLY A 292 -4.15 9.27 0.58
N GLY A 293 -4.27 10.36 1.34
CA GLY A 293 -4.24 11.72 0.81
C GLY A 293 -3.85 12.79 1.83
N GLY A 294 -3.59 13.99 1.31
CA GLY A 294 -3.22 15.15 2.10
C GLY A 294 -1.88 15.03 2.81
N ARG A 295 -1.74 15.72 3.94
CA ARG A 295 -0.46 15.84 4.67
C ARG A 295 0.16 14.51 5.09
N ARG A 296 -0.64 13.51 5.42
CA ARG A 296 -0.15 12.17 5.81
C ARG A 296 -0.26 11.13 4.68
N ILE A 297 -0.32 11.55 3.42
CA ILE A 297 -0.20 10.61 2.29
C ILE A 297 1.09 9.77 2.46
N CYS A 298 1.06 8.52 2.00
CA CYS A 298 2.21 7.62 2.07
C CYS A 298 3.47 8.33 1.52
N PRO A 299 4.57 8.42 2.29
CA PRO A 299 5.82 8.96 1.77
C PRO A 299 6.56 7.94 0.89
N GLY A 300 6.24 6.65 1.02
CA GLY A 300 6.92 5.54 0.33
C GLY A 300 6.25 5.06 -0.95
N ILE A 301 5.45 5.88 -1.63
CA ILE A 301 4.73 5.48 -2.87
C ILE A 301 5.71 4.90 -3.90
N SER A 302 6.75 5.66 -4.27
CA SER A 302 7.73 5.23 -5.27
C SER A 302 8.50 3.99 -4.84
N PHE A 303 8.85 3.89 -3.56
CA PHE A 303 9.59 2.75 -3.03
C PHE A 303 8.72 1.47 -2.99
N GLY A 304 7.49 1.56 -2.50
CA GLY A 304 6.54 0.45 -2.47
C GLY A 304 6.22 -0.05 -3.87
N LEU A 305 5.96 0.86 -4.82
CA LEU A 305 5.71 0.48 -6.22
C LEU A 305 6.93 -0.19 -6.87
N ALA A 306 8.15 0.27 -6.58
CA ALA A 306 9.37 -0.40 -7.07
C ALA A 306 9.49 -1.84 -6.54
N ASN A 307 9.04 -2.09 -5.31
CA ASN A 307 9.00 -3.43 -4.69
C ASN A 307 7.80 -4.28 -5.13
N VAL A 308 6.89 -3.76 -5.95
CA VAL A 308 5.80 -4.54 -6.56
C VAL A 308 6.08 -4.77 -8.05
N TYR A 309 6.47 -3.73 -8.80
CA TYR A 309 6.71 -3.82 -10.24
C TYR A 309 7.80 -4.83 -10.59
N LEU A 310 8.99 -4.71 -9.98
CA LEU A 310 10.13 -5.55 -10.35
C LEU A 310 9.90 -7.03 -10.01
N PRO A 311 9.49 -7.41 -8.77
CA PRO A 311 9.21 -8.81 -8.48
C PRO A 311 8.12 -9.40 -9.37
N LEU A 312 7.03 -8.66 -9.61
CA LEU A 312 5.93 -9.19 -10.43
C LEU A 312 6.36 -9.39 -11.89
N ALA A 313 7.10 -8.44 -12.47
CA ALA A 313 7.64 -8.59 -13.82
C ALA A 313 8.59 -9.80 -13.92
N GLN A 314 9.49 -9.97 -12.95
CA GLN A 314 10.43 -11.09 -12.89
C GLN A 314 9.71 -12.45 -12.79
N LEU A 315 8.66 -12.55 -11.96
CA LEU A 315 7.84 -13.76 -11.86
C LEU A 315 7.11 -14.08 -13.17
N LEU A 316 6.56 -13.07 -13.86
CA LEU A 316 5.86 -13.25 -15.14
C LEU A 316 6.81 -13.61 -16.29
N TYR A 317 8.03 -13.05 -16.26
CA TYR A 317 9.06 -13.32 -17.26
C TYR A 317 9.58 -14.76 -17.16
N HIS A 318 10.04 -15.17 -15.98
CA HIS A 318 10.80 -16.40 -15.78
C HIS A 318 9.97 -17.67 -15.63
N PHE A 319 8.66 -17.58 -15.40
CA PHE A 319 7.84 -18.74 -15.13
C PHE A 319 6.50 -18.71 -15.87
N ASP A 320 6.08 -19.89 -16.32
CA ASP A 320 4.67 -20.18 -16.58
C ASP A 320 4.02 -20.62 -15.26
N TRP A 321 2.88 -20.02 -14.93
CA TRP A 321 2.18 -20.26 -13.67
C TRP A 321 0.88 -21.03 -13.90
N LYS A 322 0.64 -22.05 -13.08
CA LYS A 322 -0.61 -22.83 -13.11
C LYS A 322 -1.18 -22.99 -11.71
N LEU A 323 -2.50 -23.10 -11.63
CA LEU A 323 -3.18 -23.54 -10.42
C LEU A 323 -2.87 -25.03 -10.15
N PRO A 324 -2.97 -25.48 -8.88
CA PRO A 324 -2.83 -26.89 -8.53
C PRO A 324 -3.76 -27.79 -9.35
N THR A 325 -3.33 -29.04 -9.59
CA THR A 325 -4.10 -30.00 -10.38
C THR A 325 -5.53 -30.15 -9.85
N GLY A 326 -6.52 -29.96 -10.73
CA GLY A 326 -7.95 -30.06 -10.39
C GLY A 326 -8.59 -28.77 -9.87
N MET A 327 -7.86 -27.65 -9.85
CA MET A 327 -8.39 -26.33 -9.50
C MET A 327 -8.58 -25.47 -10.75
N GLU A 328 -9.80 -24.95 -10.94
CA GLU A 328 -10.12 -23.98 -11.99
C GLU A 328 -9.99 -22.53 -11.47
N PRO A 329 -9.82 -21.52 -12.35
CA PRO A 329 -9.74 -20.11 -11.93
C PRO A 329 -10.88 -19.65 -11.03
N LYS A 330 -12.10 -20.11 -11.30
CA LYS A 330 -13.31 -19.79 -10.51
C LYS A 330 -13.24 -20.32 -9.07
N ASP A 331 -12.45 -21.37 -8.82
CA ASP A 331 -12.31 -22.02 -7.52
C ASP A 331 -11.31 -21.28 -6.61
N LEU A 332 -10.59 -20.27 -7.15
CA LEU A 332 -9.62 -19.50 -6.39
C LEU A 332 -10.32 -18.67 -5.30
N ASP A 333 -10.02 -19.01 -4.04
CA ASP A 333 -10.53 -18.32 -2.86
C ASP A 333 -9.88 -16.94 -2.72
N LEU A 334 -10.70 -15.89 -2.87
CA LEU A 334 -10.34 -14.48 -2.70
C LEU A 334 -10.85 -13.91 -1.37
N THR A 335 -11.08 -14.75 -0.36
CA THR A 335 -11.41 -14.26 0.97
C THR A 335 -10.22 -13.55 1.61
N GLU A 336 -10.49 -12.40 2.22
CA GLU A 336 -9.51 -11.59 2.93
C GLU A 336 -9.37 -12.07 4.38
N SER A 337 -8.16 -11.98 4.93
CA SER A 337 -7.91 -12.13 6.35
C SER A 337 -8.31 -10.87 7.11
N ALA A 338 -8.58 -11.02 8.41
CA ALA A 338 -8.68 -9.89 9.32
C ALA A 338 -7.28 -9.58 9.85
N GLY A 339 -6.79 -8.36 9.62
CA GLY A 339 -5.43 -7.99 10.01
C GLY A 339 -5.12 -6.51 9.81
N MET A 340 -3.84 -6.18 9.99
CA MET A 340 -3.32 -4.84 9.67
C MET A 340 -3.42 -4.56 8.16
N THR A 341 -3.19 -5.59 7.35
CA THR A 341 -3.38 -5.57 5.91
C THR A 341 -4.56 -6.47 5.49
N THR A 342 -5.13 -6.21 4.32
CA THR A 342 -6.10 -7.07 3.64
C THR A 342 -5.40 -8.22 2.93
N ALA A 343 -4.54 -8.97 3.62
CA ALA A 343 -3.93 -10.17 3.04
C ALA A 343 -5.01 -11.22 2.68
N ARG A 344 -4.66 -12.18 1.83
CA ARG A 344 -5.52 -13.35 1.61
C ARG A 344 -5.66 -14.15 2.91
N LYS A 345 -6.83 -14.77 3.10
CA LYS A 345 -7.08 -15.63 4.27
C LYS A 345 -6.25 -16.91 4.23
N GLY A 346 -6.05 -17.48 3.04
CA GLY A 346 -5.18 -18.63 2.81
C GLY A 346 -4.02 -18.26 1.88
N ASP A 347 -2.95 -19.03 1.98
CA ASP A 347 -1.78 -18.89 1.11
C ASP A 347 -2.15 -19.14 -0.36
N LEU A 348 -1.42 -18.49 -1.26
CA LEU A 348 -1.53 -18.74 -2.69
C LEU A 348 -0.58 -19.85 -3.11
N TYR A 349 -1.11 -21.05 -3.36
CA TYR A 349 -0.34 -22.18 -3.88
C TYR A 349 -0.41 -22.23 -5.40
N LEU A 350 0.76 -22.22 -6.05
CA LEU A 350 0.90 -22.25 -7.51
C LEU A 350 1.97 -23.24 -7.94
N ILE A 351 1.82 -23.76 -9.16
CA ILE A 351 2.83 -24.55 -9.84
C ILE A 351 3.59 -23.62 -10.79
N ALA A 352 4.88 -23.42 -10.51
CA ALA A 352 5.79 -22.69 -11.38
C ALA A 352 6.48 -23.66 -12.34
N THR A 353 6.48 -23.36 -13.64
CA THR A 353 7.31 -24.04 -14.65
C THR A 353 8.29 -23.03 -15.23
N PRO A 354 9.61 -23.24 -15.14
CA PRO A 354 10.57 -22.31 -15.72
C PRO A 354 10.30 -22.07 -17.22
N HIS A 355 10.26 -20.81 -17.61
CA HIS A 355 10.18 -20.36 -18.99
C HIS A 355 11.59 -20.08 -19.50
N GLN A 356 11.97 -20.73 -20.60
CA GLN A 356 13.18 -20.39 -21.35
C GLN A 356 12.73 -19.54 -22.54
N PRO A 357 13.09 -18.24 -22.58
CA PRO A 357 12.73 -17.35 -23.68
C PRO A 357 13.32 -17.77 -25.03
#